data_AF-A0AAV5LY60-F1
#
_entry.id   AF-A0AAV5LY60-F1
#
_cell.length_a   1.000
_cell.length_b   1.000
_cell.length_c   1.000
_cell.angle_alpha   90.00
_cell.angle_beta   90.00
_cell.angle_gamma   90.00
#
_symmetry.space_group_name_H-M   'P 1'
#
loop_
_entity.id
_entity.type
_entity.pdbx_description
1 polymer ?
#
loop_
_entity_poly.entity_id
_entity_poly.type
_entity_poly.pdbx_seq_one_letter_code
_entity_poly.pdbx_strand_id
1 'polypeptide(L)'
;MDSVLLIKFLLLGLIHLVFIHGNRGCSEKEKAALLEFKAFVESDGYDADQLFPSWVNDPEHECCCKWERVGCDSTTGHVIKLSLSNARQFDVTSYSLDDPQNSWHLNLSLFQPFKELRSLNLSFNAISRIQNKGTLAV
;
A
#
# COMPACT_ATOMS: atom_id res chain seq x y z
N MET A 1 -35.51 34.03 -0.26
CA MET A 1 -34.55 32.92 -0.24
C MET A 1 -34.35 32.56 1.22
N ASP A 2 -34.88 31.42 1.65
CA ASP A 2 -35.04 31.12 3.07
C ASP A 2 -33.68 30.92 3.74
N SER A 3 -33.51 31.47 4.95
CA SER A 3 -32.28 31.36 5.73
C SER A 3 -31.87 29.91 5.99
N VAL A 4 -32.85 29.00 6.08
CA VAL A 4 -32.64 27.55 6.18
C VAL A 4 -31.99 26.97 4.92
N LEU A 5 -32.36 27.49 3.74
CA LEU A 5 -31.81 27.05 2.46
C LEU A 5 -30.34 27.50 2.31
N LEU A 6 -30.02 28.72 2.74
CA LEU A 6 -28.65 29.24 2.78
C LEU A 6 -27.73 28.41 3.68
N ILE A 7 -28.19 28.05 4.89
CA ILE A 7 -27.42 27.21 5.82
C ILE A 7 -27.13 25.84 5.19
N LYS A 8 -28.12 25.22 4.51
CA LYS A 8 -27.91 23.95 3.81
C LYS A 8 -26.83 24.03 2.72
N PHE A 9 -26.83 25.10 1.92
CA PHE A 9 -25.80 25.30 0.90
C PHE A 9 -24.40 25.52 1.49
N LEU A 10 -24.30 26.28 2.59
CA LEU A 10 -23.04 26.46 3.29
C LEU A 10 -22.52 25.15 3.90
N LEU A 11 -23.40 24.35 4.52
CA LEU A 11 -23.04 23.04 5.07
C LEU A 11 -22.60 22.07 3.97
N LEU A 12 -23.33 21.99 2.84
CA LEU A 12 -22.94 21.17 1.69
C LEU A 12 -21.60 21.60 1.08
N GLY A 13 -21.37 22.92 1.01
CA GLY A 13 -20.11 23.49 0.55
C GLY A 13 -18.94 23.17 1.47
N LEU A 14 -19.13 23.25 2.80
CA LEU A 14 -18.13 22.88 3.79
C LEU A 14 -17.82 21.38 3.77
N ILE A 15 -18.84 20.52 3.63
CA ILE A 15 -18.65 19.07 3.48
C ILE A 15 -17.84 18.77 2.22
N HIS A 16 -18.14 19.41 1.09
CA HIS A 16 -17.33 19.27 -0.13
C HIS A 16 -15.90 19.78 0.06
N LEU A 17 -15.71 20.92 0.73
CA LEU A 17 -14.38 21.49 0.97
C LEU A 17 -13.50 20.55 1.83
N VAL A 18 -14.09 19.97 2.87
CA VAL A 18 -13.46 18.98 3.74
C VAL A 18 -13.20 17.67 2.99
N PHE A 19 -14.09 17.23 2.09
CA PHE A 19 -13.80 16.05 1.26
C PHE A 19 -12.66 16.28 0.26
N ILE A 20 -12.56 17.48 -0.32
CA ILE A 20 -11.51 17.83 -1.30
C ILE A 20 -10.15 18.05 -0.61
N HIS A 21 -10.12 18.62 0.60
CA HIS A 21 -8.89 18.94 1.31
C HIS A 21 -8.50 17.95 2.41
N GLY A 22 -9.47 17.22 2.96
CA GLY A 22 -9.33 16.41 4.17
C GLY A 22 -8.76 15.03 3.95
N ASN A 23 -8.71 14.54 2.70
CA ASN A 23 -8.17 13.22 2.43
C ASN A 23 -7.13 13.23 1.29
N ARG A 24 -6.02 13.94 1.49
CA ARG A 24 -4.82 13.86 0.62
C ARG A 24 -4.05 12.55 0.88
N GLY A 25 -4.76 11.43 0.96
CA GLY A 25 -4.23 10.08 1.09
C GLY A 25 -4.37 9.30 -0.20
N CYS A 26 -3.77 8.11 -0.23
CA CYS A 26 -4.02 7.18 -1.33
C CYS A 26 -5.47 6.71 -1.31
N SER A 27 -5.94 6.18 -2.44
CA SER A 27 -7.29 5.65 -2.54
C SER A 27 -7.51 4.45 -1.61
N GLU A 28 -8.76 4.18 -1.22
CA GLU A 28 -9.12 3.00 -0.42
C GLU A 28 -8.61 1.68 -1.02
N LYS A 29 -8.56 1.59 -2.35
CA LYS A 29 -8.03 0.40 -3.04
C LYS A 29 -6.51 0.27 -2.88
N GLU A 30 -5.78 1.37 -2.94
CA GLU A 30 -4.33 1.39 -2.71
C GLU A 30 -4.01 1.08 -1.24
N LYS A 31 -4.77 1.68 -0.30
CA LYS A 31 -4.66 1.39 1.13
C LYS A 31 -4.91 -0.08 1.43
N ALA A 32 -5.99 -0.64 0.89
CA ALA A 32 -6.32 -2.06 1.05
C ALA A 32 -5.23 -2.97 0.49
N ALA A 33 -4.66 -2.64 -0.68
CA ALA A 33 -3.57 -3.41 -1.29
C ALA A 33 -2.29 -3.42 -0.45
N LEU A 34 -1.95 -2.29 0.18
CA LEU A 34 -0.82 -2.21 1.12
C LEU A 34 -1.07 -3.09 2.35
N LEU A 35 -2.27 -3.03 2.94
CA LEU A 35 -2.62 -3.87 4.09
C LEU A 35 -2.67 -5.37 3.73
N GLU A 36 -3.14 -5.71 2.52
CA GLU A 36 -3.10 -7.08 1.99
C GLU A 36 -1.66 -7.56 1.82
N PHE A 37 -0.75 -6.70 1.32
CA PHE A 37 0.67 -7.02 1.26
C PHE A 37 1.27 -7.25 2.66
N LYS A 38 0.92 -6.43 3.66
CA LYS A 38 1.36 -6.64 5.04
C LYS A 38 0.89 -7.98 5.59
N ALA A 39 -0.39 -8.33 5.39
CA ALA A 39 -0.94 -9.63 5.79
C ALA A 39 -0.27 -10.81 5.06
N PHE A 40 0.10 -10.62 3.78
CA PHE A 40 0.86 -11.61 3.03
C PHE A 40 2.22 -11.89 3.67
N VAL A 41 2.97 -10.84 4.06
CA VAL A 41 4.25 -10.99 4.77
C VAL A 41 4.08 -11.73 6.11
N GLU A 42 3.04 -11.39 6.87
CA GLU A 42 2.71 -12.07 8.14
C GLU A 42 2.43 -13.56 7.91
N SER A 43 1.64 -13.89 6.88
CA SER A 43 1.33 -15.29 6.54
C SER A 43 2.52 -16.10 6.04
N ASP A 44 3.59 -15.43 5.57
CA ASP A 44 4.85 -16.05 5.16
C ASP A 44 5.78 -16.28 6.36
N GLY A 45 5.33 -15.95 7.58
CA GLY A 45 6.00 -16.25 8.85
C GLY A 45 6.94 -15.14 9.36
N TYR A 46 6.87 -13.94 8.80
CA TYR A 46 7.68 -12.79 9.23
C TYR A 46 6.86 -11.83 10.08
N ASP A 47 7.53 -11.14 11.01
CA ASP A 47 6.90 -10.08 11.82
C ASP A 47 6.61 -8.85 10.94
N ALA A 48 5.38 -8.79 10.41
CA ALA A 48 4.97 -7.74 9.51
C ALA A 48 4.74 -6.40 10.23
N ASP A 49 4.44 -6.43 11.53
CA ASP A 49 4.32 -5.23 12.36
C ASP A 49 5.68 -4.58 12.61
N GLN A 50 6.74 -5.36 12.79
CA GLN A 50 8.11 -4.86 12.86
C GLN A 50 8.58 -4.28 11.51
N LEU A 51 8.19 -4.91 10.41
CA LEU A 51 8.61 -4.49 9.05
C LEU A 51 7.84 -3.27 8.53
N PHE A 52 6.56 -3.16 8.87
CA PHE A 52 5.64 -2.11 8.40
C PHE A 52 4.84 -1.51 9.57
N PRO A 53 5.52 -0.87 10.54
CA PRO A 53 4.87 -0.40 11.77
C PRO A 53 3.86 0.71 11.52
N SER A 54 4.08 1.54 10.50
CA SER A 54 3.16 2.64 10.17
C SER A 54 1.95 2.21 9.34
N TRP A 55 1.91 0.97 8.83
CA TRP A 55 0.85 0.47 7.96
C TRP A 55 -0.31 -0.04 8.82
N VAL A 56 -1.13 0.90 9.30
CA VAL A 56 -2.21 0.65 10.26
C VAL A 56 -3.58 0.93 9.67
N ASN A 57 -4.56 0.10 10.02
CA ASN A 57 -5.95 0.30 9.61
C ASN A 57 -6.73 1.05 10.68
N ASP A 58 -6.33 2.30 10.95
CA ASP A 58 -6.92 3.15 11.97
C ASP A 58 -7.61 4.37 11.32
N PRO A 59 -8.84 4.74 11.74
CA PRO A 59 -9.51 5.99 11.32
C PRO A 59 -8.69 7.26 11.57
N GLU A 60 -7.73 7.30 12.49
CA GLU A 60 -6.84 8.46 12.65
C GLU A 60 -5.69 8.49 11.61
N HIS A 61 -5.43 7.36 10.96
CA HIS A 61 -4.34 7.13 10.01
C HIS A 61 -4.88 6.82 8.59
N GLU A 62 -5.92 7.56 8.17
CA GLU A 62 -6.55 7.40 6.86
C GLU A 62 -5.57 7.59 5.68
N CYS A 63 -4.57 8.46 5.84
CA CYS A 63 -3.64 8.81 4.78
C CYS A 63 -2.44 7.84 4.69
N CYS A 64 -2.55 6.81 3.84
CA CYS A 64 -1.44 5.87 3.62
C CYS A 64 -0.17 6.52 3.02
N CYS A 65 -0.27 7.74 2.48
CA CYS A 65 0.88 8.50 1.98
C CYS A 65 1.85 8.96 3.08
N LYS A 66 1.44 8.88 4.35
CA LYS A 66 2.31 9.10 5.50
C LYS A 66 3.01 7.83 5.98
N TRP A 67 2.65 6.67 5.42
CA TRP A 67 3.27 5.42 5.82
C TRP A 67 4.71 5.36 5.33
N GLU A 68 5.59 4.80 6.16
CA GLU A 68 6.96 4.51 5.78
C GLU A 68 6.94 3.69 4.50
N ARG A 69 7.88 4.04 3.60
CA ARG A 69 8.11 3.35 2.32
C ARG A 69 7.01 3.54 1.27
N VAL A 70 6.00 4.37 1.53
CA VAL A 70 4.99 4.81 0.57
C VAL A 70 5.31 6.24 0.13
N GLY A 71 5.42 6.46 -1.18
CA GLY A 71 5.57 7.77 -1.77
C GLY A 71 4.40 8.09 -2.69
N CYS A 72 3.67 9.16 -2.38
CA CYS A 72 2.53 9.61 -3.18
C CYS A 72 2.85 10.85 -4.02
N ASP A 73 2.06 11.05 -5.06
CA ASP A 73 2.01 12.31 -5.79
C ASP A 73 1.33 13.37 -4.91
N SER A 74 1.96 14.53 -4.74
CA SER A 74 1.44 15.58 -3.84
C SER A 74 0.16 16.26 -4.35
N THR A 75 -0.14 16.09 -5.63
CA THR A 75 -1.30 16.69 -6.30
C THR A 75 -2.46 15.70 -6.38
N THR A 76 -2.21 14.46 -6.81
CA THR A 76 -3.27 13.44 -6.99
C THR A 76 -3.51 12.60 -5.74
N GLY A 77 -2.54 12.49 -4.84
CA GLY A 77 -2.59 11.61 -3.67
C GLY A 77 -2.34 10.13 -3.98
N HIS A 78 -2.16 9.75 -5.25
CA HIS A 78 -1.91 8.36 -5.64
C HIS A 78 -0.51 7.88 -5.30
N VAL A 79 -0.37 6.59 -5.03
CA VAL A 79 0.94 5.98 -4.73
C VAL A 79 1.75 5.88 -6.03
N ILE A 80 2.85 6.61 -6.07
CA ILE A 80 3.78 6.63 -7.22
C ILE A 80 5.10 5.91 -6.91
N LYS A 81 5.42 5.69 -5.64
CA LYS A 81 6.63 4.97 -5.20
C LYS A 81 6.28 4.03 -4.06
N LEU A 82 6.76 2.80 -4.14
CA LEU A 82 6.62 1.81 -3.08
C LEU A 82 7.96 1.10 -2.86
N SER A 83 8.47 1.12 -1.64
CA SER A 83 9.70 0.41 -1.27
C SER A 83 9.40 -0.78 -0.37
N LEU A 84 9.57 -1.97 -0.91
CA LEU A 84 9.39 -3.24 -0.20
C LEU A 84 10.72 -3.97 -0.09
N SER A 85 11.83 -3.24 -0.10
CA SER A 85 13.14 -3.85 0.05
C SER A 85 13.29 -4.51 1.41
N ASN A 86 13.85 -5.71 1.42
CA ASN A 86 14.06 -6.49 2.66
C ASN A 86 12.77 -6.64 3.51
N ALA A 87 11.62 -6.82 2.85
CA ALA A 87 10.30 -7.07 3.43
C ALA A 87 10.15 -8.45 4.09
N ARG A 88 11.26 -9.18 4.28
CA ARG A 88 11.32 -10.48 4.95
C ARG A 88 12.43 -10.55 5.99
N GLN A 89 13.06 -9.42 6.33
CA GLN A 89 14.26 -9.36 7.17
C GLN A 89 15.29 -10.42 6.76
N PHE A 90 15.56 -10.54 5.46
CA PHE A 90 16.49 -11.53 4.92
C PHE A 90 17.87 -11.31 5.54
N ASP A 91 18.26 -12.22 6.44
CA ASP A 91 19.59 -12.24 7.01
C ASP A 91 20.56 -12.86 6.00
N VAL A 92 21.43 -12.02 5.46
CA VAL A 92 22.50 -12.37 4.51
C VAL A 92 23.45 -13.41 5.10
N THR A 93 23.46 -13.62 6.42
CA THR A 93 24.31 -14.62 7.10
C THR A 93 23.74 -16.04 7.09
N SER A 94 22.46 -16.24 6.72
CA SER A 94 21.86 -17.56 6.57
C SER A 94 22.20 -18.15 5.20
N TYR A 95 23.37 -18.80 5.13
CA TYR A 95 23.82 -19.52 3.95
C TYR A 95 22.88 -20.68 3.62
N SER A 96 21.94 -20.46 2.70
CA SER A 96 21.39 -21.44 1.75
C SER A 96 20.49 -20.71 0.76
N LEU A 97 21.08 -20.13 -0.29
CA LEU A 97 20.30 -19.63 -1.45
C LEU A 97 19.54 -20.76 -2.16
N ASP A 98 19.91 -22.02 -1.86
CA ASP A 98 19.32 -23.24 -2.39
C ASP A 98 18.27 -23.88 -1.46
N ASP A 99 17.93 -23.28 -0.30
CA ASP A 99 16.81 -23.77 0.50
C ASP A 99 15.48 -23.38 -0.19
N PRO A 100 14.69 -24.35 -0.70
CA PRO A 100 13.41 -24.07 -1.34
C PRO A 100 12.43 -23.35 -0.40
N GLN A 101 12.63 -23.46 0.92
CA GLN A 101 11.81 -22.77 1.93
C GLN A 101 12.11 -21.28 2.05
N ASN A 102 13.24 -20.79 1.54
CA ASN A 102 13.60 -19.36 1.62
C ASN A 102 13.13 -18.55 0.38
N SER A 103 12.43 -19.22 -0.52
CA SER A 103 12.08 -18.75 -1.86
C SER A 103 10.76 -17.98 -1.83
N TRP A 104 10.77 -16.67 -2.12
CA TRP A 104 9.54 -15.87 -2.10
C TRP A 104 8.74 -16.04 -3.38
N HIS A 105 7.45 -16.32 -3.24
CA HIS A 105 6.51 -16.36 -4.35
C HIS A 105 5.66 -15.09 -4.37
N LEU A 106 6.10 -14.08 -5.13
CA LEU A 106 5.43 -12.79 -5.19
C LEU A 106 4.25 -12.84 -6.16
N ASN A 107 3.06 -12.50 -5.68
CA ASN A 107 1.87 -12.33 -6.52
C ASN A 107 1.73 -10.87 -7.00
N LEU A 108 1.96 -10.63 -8.29
CA LEU A 108 1.85 -9.30 -8.89
C LEU A 108 0.42 -8.74 -8.89
N SER A 109 -0.60 -9.59 -8.71
CA SER A 109 -1.98 -9.13 -8.59
C SER A 109 -2.17 -8.18 -7.40
N LEU A 110 -1.32 -8.30 -6.36
CA LEU A 110 -1.30 -7.39 -5.21
C LEU A 110 -0.99 -5.93 -5.61
N PHE A 111 -0.29 -5.72 -6.73
CA PHE A 111 0.07 -4.38 -7.19
C PHE A 111 -0.91 -3.79 -8.21
N GLN A 112 -1.94 -4.53 -8.61
CA GLN A 112 -2.95 -4.06 -9.57
C GLN A 112 -3.66 -2.76 -9.17
N PRO A 113 -3.92 -2.49 -7.88
CA PRO A 113 -4.57 -1.24 -7.46
C PRO A 113 -3.73 0.03 -7.65
N PHE A 114 -2.40 -0.06 -7.70
CA PHE A 114 -1.50 1.10 -7.83
C PHE A 114 -1.35 1.55 -9.29
N LYS A 115 -2.39 2.18 -9.86
CA LYS A 115 -2.44 2.55 -11.28
C LYS A 115 -1.42 3.60 -11.72
N GLU A 116 -0.92 4.40 -10.77
CA GLU A 116 0.07 5.45 -11.04
C GLU A 116 1.49 5.09 -10.56
N LEU A 117 1.72 3.83 -10.15
CA LEU A 117 3.00 3.40 -9.61
C LEU A 117 4.12 3.59 -10.65
N ARG A 118 5.15 4.37 -10.30
CA ARG A 118 6.31 4.68 -11.15
C ARG A 118 7.58 4.00 -10.68
N SER A 119 7.65 3.65 -9.39
CA SER A 119 8.80 3.02 -8.77
C SER A 119 8.36 1.94 -7.80
N LEU A 120 8.84 0.72 -8.01
CA LEU A 120 8.65 -0.40 -7.10
C LEU A 120 10.02 -1.00 -6.76
N ASN A 121 10.42 -0.91 -5.49
CA ASN A 121 11.68 -1.48 -5.02
C ASN A 121 11.42 -2.81 -4.29
N LEU A 122 11.83 -3.92 -4.89
CA LEU A 122 11.70 -5.28 -4.33
C LEU A 122 13.06 -5.90 -3.93
N SER A 123 14.12 -5.11 -3.88
CA SER A 123 15.48 -5.60 -3.61
C SER A 123 15.59 -6.32 -2.27
N PHE A 124 16.56 -7.23 -2.14
CA PHE A 124 16.83 -7.96 -0.89
C PHE A 124 15.66 -8.81 -0.36
N ASN A 125 14.72 -9.20 -1.21
CA ASN A 125 13.78 -10.28 -0.93
C ASN A 125 14.12 -11.39 -1.91
N ALA A 126 14.87 -12.44 -1.62
CA ALA A 126 15.13 -13.52 -2.59
C ALA A 126 13.86 -14.08 -3.34
N ILE A 127 13.40 -13.39 -4.39
CA ILE A 127 12.20 -13.70 -5.18
C ILE A 127 12.58 -14.81 -6.12
N SER A 128 12.01 -16.00 -5.89
CA SER A 128 12.24 -17.18 -6.71
C SER A 128 11.21 -17.29 -7.84
N ARG A 129 9.98 -16.83 -7.60
CA ARG A 129 8.90 -16.91 -8.57
C ARG A 129 8.00 -15.69 -8.49
N ILE A 130 7.58 -15.24 -9.67
CA ILE A 130 6.59 -14.20 -9.85
C ILE A 130 5.33 -14.86 -10.40
N GLN A 131 4.18 -14.63 -9.75
CA GLN A 131 2.87 -15.11 -10.19
C GLN A 131 1.98 -13.92 -10.56
N ASN A 132 1.12 -14.10 -11.54
CA ASN A 132 0.06 -13.14 -11.85
C ASN A 132 -1.26 -13.92 -11.89
N LYS A 133 -2.12 -13.77 -10.90
CA LYS A 133 -3.50 -14.27 -10.99
C LYS A 133 -4.25 -13.34 -11.95
N GLY A 134 -4.17 -13.67 -13.24
CA GLY A 134 -4.78 -12.87 -14.31
C GLY A 134 -4.43 -13.26 -15.74
N THR A 135 -3.53 -14.22 -15.98
CA THR A 135 -3.26 -14.70 -17.35
C THR A 135 -3.03 -16.20 -17.35
N LEU A 136 -4.03 -16.95 -17.81
CA LEU A 136 -3.76 -18.15 -18.59
C LEU A 136 -2.97 -17.67 -19.81
N ALA A 137 -1.65 -17.78 -19.78
CA ALA A 137 -0.89 -17.77 -21.02
C ALA A 137 -1.11 -19.16 -21.65
N VAL A 138 -1.65 -19.15 -22.86
CA VAL A 138 -2.01 -20.29 -23.70
C VAL A 138 -0.90 -21.33 -23.78
#